data_AF-A0A2S6NMG7-F1
#
_entry.id   AF-A0A2S6NMG7-F1
#
_cell.length_a   1.000
_cell.length_b   1.000
_cell.length_c   1.000
_cell.angle_alpha   90.00
_cell.angle_beta   90.00
_cell.angle_gamma   90.00
#
_symmetry.space_group_name_H-M   'P 1'
#
loop_
_entity.id
_entity.type
_entity.pdbx_description
1 polymer ?
#
loop_
_entity_poly.entity_id
_entity_poly.type
_entity_poly.pdbx_seq_one_letter_code
_entity_poly.pdbx_strand_id
1 'polypeptide(L)' 'MPLTGEARLEAYLDAIVGGLGHARRAASARAYCTGLLLPGERKSIEPMAARLDPAHVQAKHQSLHHVVAQA' A
#
# COMPACT_ATOMS: atom_id res chain seq x y z
N MET A 1 22.19 16.06 4.65
CA MET A 1 20.82 16.44 5.04
C MET A 1 20.02 15.17 5.24
N PRO A 2 19.42 14.90 6.41
CA PRO A 2 18.53 13.76 6.54
C PRO A 2 17.37 13.96 5.57
N LEU A 3 17.02 12.92 4.83
CA LEU A 3 15.78 12.89 4.05
C LEU A 3 14.60 13.24 4.98
N THR A 4 13.60 13.96 4.48
CA THR A 4 12.34 14.16 5.21
C THR A 4 11.73 12.80 5.56
N GLY A 5 10.80 12.77 6.52
CA GLY A 5 10.09 11.53 6.86
C GLY A 5 9.42 10.88 5.64
N GLU A 6 8.83 11.71 4.77
CA GLU A 6 8.23 11.29 3.51
C GLU A 6 9.25 10.67 2.55
N ALA A 7 10.39 11.32 2.32
CA ALA A 7 11.41 10.78 1.42
C ALA A 7 12.04 9.47 1.94
N ARG A 8 12.15 9.30 3.26
CA ARG A 8 12.54 7.99 3.86
C ARG A 8 11.46 6.93 3.65
N LEU A 9 10.19 7.29 3.81
CA LEU A 9 9.08 6.39 3.59
C LEU A 9 9.02 5.94 2.12
N GLU A 10 9.17 6.86 1.18
CA GLU A 10 9.20 6.53 -0.25
C GLU A 10 10.34 5.57 -0.60
N ALA A 11 11.56 5.84 -0.14
CA ALA A 11 12.71 4.97 -0.39
C ALA A 11 12.53 3.57 0.22
N TYR A 12 11.93 3.48 1.41
CA TYR A 12 11.60 2.20 2.04
C TYR A 12 10.53 1.43 1.24
N LEU A 13 9.49 2.11 0.76
CA LEU A 13 8.46 1.51 -0.08
C LEU A 13 9.02 1.05 -1.44
N ASP A 14 9.94 1.80 -2.04
CA ASP A 14 10.62 1.41 -3.27
C ASP A 14 11.48 0.17 -3.10
N ALA A 15 12.19 0.04 -1.97
CA ALA A 15 12.96 -1.17 -1.66
C ALA A 15 12.06 -2.42 -1.53
N ILE A 16 10.91 -2.30 -0.88
CA ILE A 16 9.93 -3.40 -0.74
C ILE A 16 9.34 -3.77 -2.11
N VAL A 17 8.92 -2.77 -2.88
CA VAL A 17 8.27 -2.98 -4.17
C VAL A 17 9.25 -3.51 -5.22
N GLY A 18 10.51 -3.09 -5.18
CA GLY A 18 11.56 -3.61 -6.06
C GLY A 18 11.77 -5.11 -5.95
N GLY A 19 11.51 -5.71 -4.79
CA GLY A 19 11.60 -7.17 -4.58
C GLY A 19 10.36 -7.96 -5.01
N LEU A 20 9.21 -7.31 -5.25
CA LEU A 20 7.92 -8.01 -5.46
C LEU A 20 7.68 -8.54 -6.87
N GLY A 21 8.50 -8.15 -7.87
CA GLY A 21 8.36 -8.57 -9.25
C GLY A 21 7.07 -8.07 -9.93
N HIS A 22 7.22 -7.37 -11.04
CA HIS A 22 6.16 -6.70 -11.84
C HIS A 22 5.83 -5.26 -11.43
N ALA A 23 6.26 -4.32 -12.29
CA ALA A 23 5.99 -2.89 -12.18
C ALA A 23 4.49 -2.54 -12.09
N ARG A 24 3.59 -3.40 -12.63
CA ARG A 24 2.13 -3.22 -12.55
C ARG A 24 1.57 -3.34 -11.13
N ARG A 25 2.27 -4.05 -10.23
CA ARG A 25 1.89 -4.21 -8.81
C ARG A 25 2.43 -3.09 -7.92
N ALA A 26 3.33 -2.24 -8.43
CA ALA A 26 4.03 -1.24 -7.62
C ALA A 26 3.09 -0.26 -6.92
N ALA A 27 2.12 0.30 -7.66
CA ALA A 27 1.16 1.24 -7.10
C ALA A 27 0.27 0.59 -6.04
N SER A 28 -0.22 -0.63 -6.29
CA SER A 28 -1.07 -1.37 -5.36
C SER A 28 -0.30 -1.82 -4.11
N ALA A 29 0.96 -2.27 -4.28
CA ALA A 29 1.84 -2.65 -3.17
C ALA A 29 2.21 -1.45 -2.29
N ARG A 30 2.53 -0.31 -2.92
CA ARG A 30 2.74 0.96 -2.21
C ARG A 30 1.51 1.38 -1.43
N ALA A 31 0.32 1.28 -2.03
CA ALA A 31 -0.95 1.56 -1.35
C ALA A 31 -1.21 0.61 -0.17
N TYR A 32 -0.91 -0.68 -0.31
CA TYR A 32 -1.04 -1.67 0.76
C TYR A 32 -0.13 -1.34 1.95
N CYS A 33 1.16 -1.12 1.70
CA CYS A 33 2.11 -0.75 2.74
C CYS A 33 1.76 0.58 3.40
N THR A 34 1.29 1.57 2.63
CA THR A 34 0.78 2.83 3.18
C THR A 34 -0.42 2.59 4.10
N GLY A 35 -1.38 1.77 3.68
CA GLY A 35 -2.55 1.41 4.49
C GLY A 35 -2.21 0.74 5.83
N LEU A 36 -1.12 -0.04 5.87
CA LEU A 36 -0.62 -0.67 7.11
C LEU A 36 -0.01 0.33 8.09
N LEU A 37 0.54 1.43 7.58
CA LEU A 37 1.22 2.47 8.37
C LEU A 37 0.26 3.58 8.81
N LEU A 38 -0.90 3.72 8.17
CA LEU A 38 -1.92 4.68 8.57
C LEU A 38 -2.55 4.28 9.93
N PRO A 39 -2.84 5.26 10.80
CA PRO A 39 -3.46 5.02 12.09
C PRO A 39 -4.82 4.31 11.94
N GLY A 40 -5.10 3.36 12.83
CA GLY A 40 -6.36 2.61 12.88
C GLY A 40 -6.24 1.27 13.61
N GLU A 41 -7.30 0.88 14.31
CA GLU A 41 -7.38 -0.34 15.11
C GLU A 41 -7.29 -1.63 14.26
N ARG A 42 -7.81 -1.60 13.02
CA ARG A 42 -7.89 -2.79 12.16
C ARG A 42 -6.96 -2.72 10.96
N LYS A 43 -6.00 -3.65 10.90
CA LYS A 43 -5.04 -3.86 9.80
C LYS A 43 -5.54 -4.87 8.76
N SER A 44 -6.82 -4.84 8.41
CA SER A 44 -7.38 -5.68 7.34
C SER A 44 -7.63 -4.88 6.06
N ILE A 45 -7.77 -5.58 4.92
CA ILE A 45 -7.79 -4.97 3.57
C ILE A 45 -9.00 -4.04 3.37
N GLU A 46 -10.17 -4.43 3.85
CA GLU A 46 -11.40 -3.65 3.71
C GLU A 46 -11.32 -2.29 4.46
N PRO A 47 -10.95 -2.22 5.76
CA PRO A 47 -10.67 -0.96 6.44
C PRO A 47 -9.53 -0.12 5.82
N MET A 48 -8.52 -0.76 5.21
CA MET A 48 -7.47 -0.04 4.49
C MET A 48 -8.01 0.58 3.20
N ALA A 49 -8.81 -0.16 2.42
CA ALA A 49 -9.42 0.32 1.19
C ALA A 49 -10.35 1.52 1.46
N ALA A 50 -11.16 1.46 2.52
CA ALA A 50 -12.04 2.54 2.92
C ALA A 50 -11.30 3.82 3.32
N ARG A 51 -10.10 3.71 3.90
CA ARG A 51 -9.25 4.87 4.26
C ARG A 51 -8.50 5.44 3.06
N LEU A 52 -8.04 4.57 2.15
CA LEU A 52 -7.22 4.97 1.00
C LEU A 52 -8.03 5.54 -0.16
N ASP A 53 -9.26 5.05 -0.37
CA ASP A 53 -10.16 5.54 -1.42
C ASP A 53 -11.63 5.31 -1.01
N PRO A 54 -12.19 6.20 -0.18
CA PRO A 54 -13.57 6.09 0.32
C PRO A 54 -14.62 6.09 -0.80
N ALA A 55 -14.32 6.70 -1.95
CA ALA A 55 -15.24 6.75 -3.08
C ALA A 55 -15.27 5.44 -3.88
N HIS A 56 -14.21 4.63 -3.82
CA HIS A 56 -14.08 3.40 -4.60
C HIS A 56 -13.62 2.20 -3.77
N VAL A 57 -14.20 2.02 -2.57
CA VAL A 57 -13.77 1.02 -1.58
C VAL A 57 -13.67 -0.39 -2.17
N GLN A 58 -14.68 -0.84 -2.93
CA GLN A 58 -14.71 -2.19 -3.53
C GLN A 58 -13.55 -2.40 -4.51
N ALA A 59 -13.33 -1.44 -5.42
CA ALA A 59 -12.28 -1.51 -6.42
C ALA A 59 -10.89 -1.45 -5.75
N LYS A 60 -10.71 -0.59 -4.75
CA LYS A 60 -9.48 -0.51 -3.96
C LYS A 60 -9.24 -1.79 -3.17
N HIS A 61 -10.26 -2.37 -2.55
CA HIS A 61 -10.16 -3.65 -1.83
C HIS A 61 -9.67 -4.76 -2.75
N GLN A 62 -10.25 -4.88 -3.95
CA GLN A 62 -9.82 -5.90 -4.93
C GLN A 62 -8.38 -5.68 -5.39
N SER A 63 -8.02 -4.43 -5.69
CA SER A 63 -6.65 -4.07 -6.06
C SER A 63 -5.63 -4.44 -4.98
N LEU A 64 -5.94 -4.18 -3.71
CA LEU A 64 -5.10 -4.53 -2.57
C LEU A 64 -5.08 -6.05 -2.30
N HIS A 65 -6.22 -6.72 -2.41
CA HIS A 65 -6.32 -8.18 -2.24
C HIS A 65 -5.47 -8.92 -3.28
N HIS A 66 -5.46 -8.47 -4.53
CA HIS A 66 -4.60 -9.06 -5.57
C HIS A 66 -3.10 -8.93 -5.25
N VAL A 67 -2.69 -7.92 -4.47
CA VAL A 67 -1.28 -7.81 -4.04
C VAL A 67 -0.89 -8.98 -3.16
N VAL A 68 -1.73 -9.42 -2.23
CA VAL A 68 -1.40 -10.52 -1.29
C VAL A 68 -1.84 -11.89 -1.77
N ALA A 69 -2.91 -11.98 -2.56
CA ALA A 69 -3.47 -13.24 -3.05
C ALA A 69 -2.76 -13.78 -4.29
N GLN A 70 -1.99 -12.93 -5.00
CA GLN A 70 -1.16 -13.33 -6.15
C GLN A 70 0.34 -13.13 -5.88
N ALA A 71 0.74 -13.19 -4.60
CA ALA A 71 2.14 -13.09 -4.17
C ALA A 71 2.84 -14.46 -4.27
#